data_AF-A0A6A0QYZ6-F1
#
_entry.id   AF-A0A6A0QYZ6-F1
#
_cell.length_a   1.000
_cell.length_b   1.000
_cell.length_c   1.000
_cell.angle_alpha   90.00
_cell.angle_beta   90.00
_cell.angle_gamma   90.00
#
_symmetry.space_group_name_H-M   'P 1'
#
loop_
_entity.id
_entity.type
_entity.pdbx_description
1 polymer ?
#
loop_
_entity_poly.entity_id
_entity_poly.type
_entity_poly.pdbx_seq_one_letter_code
_entity_poly.pdbx_strand_id
1 'polypeptide(L)'
;MTEYMIDGEFDVRRRLGWDDSDDLATHLDEVAEVLTRNSEVTRVETEGNLDSGRVYLKIYLDSWEINRVEHSRSVVGVAIRAAGGRHDGLLPEREVSGGGAEKGLWSPFWGATWTVRRFELTDSSE
;
A
#
# COMPACT_ATOMS: atom_id res chain seq x y z
N MET A 1 -14.47 16.27 10.10
CA MET A 1 -13.28 15.51 9.69
C MET A 1 -12.82 14.74 10.90
N THR A 2 -12.81 13.42 10.78
CA THR A 2 -12.32 12.54 11.82
C THR A 2 -11.09 11.90 11.20
N GLU A 3 -9.92 12.32 11.68
CA GLU A 3 -8.70 11.65 11.31
C GLU A 3 -8.71 10.24 11.91
N TYR A 4 -8.21 9.29 11.14
CA TYR A 4 -7.98 7.94 11.60
C TYR A 4 -6.66 7.42 11.05
N MET A 5 -6.09 6.48 11.77
CA MET A 5 -4.81 5.86 11.44
C MET A 5 -5.03 4.42 10.97
N ILE A 6 -4.36 4.05 9.90
CA ILE A 6 -4.17 2.67 9.50
C ILE A 6 -2.81 2.20 10.02
N ASP A 7 -2.77 1.03 10.65
CA ASP A 7 -1.55 0.29 10.95
C ASP A 7 -1.49 -0.97 10.09
N GLY A 8 -0.63 -0.96 9.07
CA GLY A 8 -0.43 -2.04 8.13
C GLY A 8 0.93 -2.71 8.30
N GLU A 9 0.94 -4.04 8.38
CA GLU A 9 2.15 -4.86 8.34
C GLU A 9 2.12 -5.75 7.09
N PHE A 10 3.22 -5.75 6.34
CA PHE A 10 3.36 -6.46 5.08
C PHE A 10 4.65 -7.28 5.05
N ASP A 11 4.57 -8.47 4.48
CA ASP A 11 5.75 -9.18 3.98
C ASP A 11 5.94 -8.82 2.50
N VAL A 12 7.02 -8.10 2.17
CA VAL A 12 7.33 -7.69 0.81
C VAL A 12 8.36 -8.63 0.22
N ARG A 13 7.94 -9.39 -0.78
CA ARG A 13 8.84 -10.21 -1.59
C ARG A 13 9.38 -9.38 -2.73
N ARG A 14 10.71 -9.26 -2.74
CA ARG A 14 11.49 -8.57 -3.77
C ARG A 14 11.26 -9.20 -5.15
N ARG A 15 11.41 -8.40 -6.19
CA ARG A 15 11.49 -8.86 -7.58
C ARG A 15 12.72 -9.76 -7.76
N LEU A 16 12.62 -10.75 -8.65
CA LEU A 16 13.80 -11.45 -9.19
C LEU A 16 14.71 -10.45 -9.93
N GLY A 17 15.93 -10.24 -9.40
CA GLY A 17 16.91 -9.31 -9.95
C GLY A 17 16.93 -7.91 -9.31
N TRP A 18 16.27 -7.72 -8.16
CA TRP A 18 16.62 -6.60 -7.28
C TRP A 18 17.98 -6.86 -6.63
N ASP A 19 18.88 -5.89 -6.73
CA ASP A 19 20.18 -5.94 -6.05
C ASP A 19 19.98 -5.56 -4.57
N ASP A 20 20.87 -6.04 -3.72
CA ASP A 20 20.63 -6.08 -2.28
C ASP A 20 20.32 -4.70 -1.64
N SER A 21 19.30 -4.71 -0.78
CA SER A 21 18.84 -3.65 0.14
C SER A 21 18.23 -2.35 -0.44
N ASP A 22 18.82 -1.74 -1.46
CA ASP A 22 18.40 -0.39 -1.91
C ASP A 22 17.07 -0.37 -2.67
N ASP A 23 16.71 -1.47 -3.35
CA ASP A 23 15.49 -1.52 -4.16
C ASP A 23 14.20 -1.58 -3.32
N LEU A 24 14.24 -2.17 -2.12
CA LEU A 24 13.06 -2.20 -1.24
C LEU A 24 12.82 -0.84 -0.59
N ALA A 25 13.87 -0.17 -0.14
CA ALA A 25 13.76 1.19 0.41
C ALA A 25 13.23 2.15 -0.67
N THR A 26 13.80 2.09 -1.88
CA THR A 26 13.34 2.90 -3.02
C THR A 26 11.86 2.65 -3.32
N HIS A 27 11.44 1.39 -3.39
CA HIS A 27 10.04 1.07 -3.67
C HIS A 27 9.08 1.48 -2.53
N LEU A 28 9.53 1.41 -1.28
CA LEU A 28 8.77 1.90 -0.14
C LEU A 28 8.56 3.42 -0.22
N ASP A 29 9.59 4.16 -0.61
CA ASP A 29 9.52 5.61 -0.83
C ASP A 29 8.58 5.96 -1.99
N GLU A 30 8.60 5.20 -3.09
CA GLU A 30 7.65 5.37 -4.21
C GLU A 30 6.20 5.18 -3.75
N VAL A 31 5.93 4.14 -2.95
CA VAL A 31 4.59 3.89 -2.40
C VAL A 31 4.16 5.04 -1.48
N ALA A 32 5.05 5.52 -0.61
CA ALA A 32 4.77 6.65 0.28
C ALA A 32 4.52 7.95 -0.51
N GLU A 33 5.28 8.19 -1.57
CA GLU A 33 5.08 9.34 -2.46
C GLU A 33 3.71 9.27 -3.15
N VAL A 34 3.30 8.10 -3.64
CA VAL A 34 1.96 7.95 -4.24
C VAL A 34 0.86 8.16 -3.19
N LEU A 35 1.03 7.63 -1.98
CA LEU A 35 0.07 7.81 -0.88
C LEU A 35 -0.10 9.30 -0.54
N THR A 36 1.00 10.04 -0.39
CA THR A 36 0.95 11.47 -0.04
C THR A 36 0.36 12.37 -1.12
N ARG A 37 0.28 11.90 -2.37
CA ARG A 37 -0.45 12.59 -3.45
C ARG A 37 -1.96 12.43 -3.35
N ASN A 38 -2.47 11.49 -2.54
CA ASN A 38 -3.89 11.36 -2.27
C ASN A 38 -4.33 12.47 -1.30
N SER A 39 -5.35 13.24 -1.67
CA SER A 39 -5.85 14.38 -0.89
C SER A 39 -6.40 14.01 0.49
N GLU A 40 -6.77 12.75 0.70
CA GLU A 40 -7.27 12.26 2.00
C GLU A 40 -6.13 11.82 2.91
N VAL A 41 -4.92 11.60 2.40
CA VAL A 41 -3.76 11.18 3.19
C VAL A 41 -3.08 12.42 3.77
N THR A 42 -3.15 12.58 5.08
CA THR A 42 -2.52 13.72 5.79
C THR A 42 -1.06 13.45 6.09
N ARG A 43 -0.73 12.19 6.40
CA ARG A 43 0.62 11.77 6.76
C ARG A 43 0.83 10.28 6.49
N VAL A 44 2.06 9.93 6.12
CA VAL A 44 2.53 8.54 5.97
C VAL A 44 3.79 8.37 6.80
N GLU A 45 3.87 7.29 7.57
CA GLU A 45 5.10 6.81 8.20
C GLU A 45 5.39 5.41 7.65
N THR A 46 6.64 5.19 7.24
CA THR A 46 7.08 3.92 6.67
C THR A 46 8.31 3.42 7.42
N GLU A 47 8.30 2.14 7.76
CA GLU A 47 9.46 1.46 8.35
C GLU A 47 9.67 0.13 7.62
N GLY A 48 10.89 -0.13 7.17
CA GLY A 48 11.24 -1.34 6.43
C GLY A 48 12.43 -2.06 7.06
N ASN A 49 12.29 -3.35 7.35
CA ASN A 49 13.40 -4.24 7.65
C ASN A 49 13.87 -4.89 6.36
N LEU A 50 14.98 -4.38 5.81
CA LEU A 50 15.50 -4.79 4.50
C LEU A 50 15.89 -6.27 4.46
N ASP A 51 16.41 -6.82 5.56
CA ASP A 51 16.85 -8.22 5.64
C ASP A 51 15.68 -9.21 5.54
N SER A 52 14.56 -8.89 6.20
CA SER A 52 13.38 -9.75 6.25
C SER A 52 12.34 -9.43 5.17
N GLY A 53 12.45 -8.27 4.50
CA GLY A 53 11.42 -7.77 3.60
C GLY A 53 10.16 -7.30 4.33
N ARG A 54 10.21 -7.16 5.66
CA ARG A 54 9.05 -6.73 6.44
C ARG A 54 8.88 -5.21 6.36
N VAL A 55 7.68 -4.77 6.04
CA VAL A 55 7.33 -3.35 5.94
C VAL A 55 6.16 -3.04 6.85
N TYR A 56 6.29 -1.94 7.57
CA TYR A 56 5.24 -1.31 8.37
C TYR A 56 4.85 0.01 7.72
N LEU A 57 3.55 0.22 7.58
CA LEU A 57 2.95 1.41 7.00
C LEU A 57 1.94 1.96 7.99
N LYS A 58 2.17 3.19 8.47
CA LYS A 58 1.16 3.96 9.18
C LYS A 58 0.67 5.09 8.31
N ILE A 59 -0.64 5.17 8.15
CA ILE A 59 -1.24 6.15 7.24
C ILE A 59 -2.34 6.86 8.00
N TYR A 60 -2.24 8.18 8.03
CA TYR A 60 -3.23 9.06 8.61
C TYR A 60 -4.13 9.55 7.49
N LEU A 61 -5.42 9.25 7.60
CA LEU A 61 -6.44 9.58 6.62
C LEU A 61 -7.46 10.51 7.25
N ASP A 62 -7.87 11.50 6.49
CA ASP A 62 -9.01 12.32 6.78
C ASP A 62 -10.09 12.10 5.72
N SER A 63 -11.14 11.37 6.09
CA SER A 63 -12.18 10.97 5.14
C SER A 63 -13.57 10.97 5.77
N TRP A 64 -14.57 11.20 4.92
CA TRP A 64 -15.99 11.17 5.26
C TRP A 64 -16.60 9.79 5.02
N GLU A 65 -15.80 8.83 4.57
CA GLU A 65 -16.26 7.49 4.18
C GLU A 65 -16.81 6.69 5.36
N ILE A 66 -17.96 6.05 5.12
CA ILE A 66 -18.66 5.23 6.13
C ILE A 66 -17.92 3.90 6.34
N ASN A 67 -17.34 3.33 5.27
CA ASN A 67 -16.58 2.08 5.32
C ASN A 67 -15.07 2.38 5.26
N ARG A 68 -14.56 2.96 6.36
CA ARG A 68 -13.16 3.39 6.49
C ARG A 68 -12.16 2.28 6.21
N VAL A 69 -12.44 1.05 6.64
CA VAL A 69 -11.51 -0.09 6.47
C VAL A 69 -11.34 -0.47 5.00
N GLU A 70 -12.44 -0.56 4.25
CA GLU A 70 -12.39 -0.92 2.84
C GLU A 70 -11.77 0.21 2.00
N HIS A 71 -12.15 1.46 2.30
CA HIS A 71 -11.56 2.63 1.68
C HIS A 71 -10.04 2.69 1.89
N SER A 72 -9.60 2.51 3.14
CA SER A 72 -8.20 2.43 3.53
C SER A 72 -7.43 1.39 2.72
N ARG A 73 -7.98 0.17 2.60
CA ARG A 73 -7.38 -0.91 1.81
C ARG A 73 -7.30 -0.57 0.33
N SER A 74 -8.30 0.14 -0.19
CA SER A 74 -8.31 0.63 -1.56
C SER A 74 -7.21 1.66 -1.82
N VAL A 75 -7.09 2.67 -0.94
CA VAL A 75 -6.04 3.71 -1.04
C VAL A 75 -4.64 3.07 -1.07
N VAL A 76 -4.35 2.18 -0.11
CA VAL A 76 -3.05 1.48 -0.06
C VAL A 76 -2.86 0.57 -1.27
N GLY A 77 -3.89 -0.18 -1.64
CA GLY A 77 -3.83 -1.11 -2.74
C GLY A 77 -3.61 -0.44 -4.09
N VAL A 78 -4.15 0.76 -4.30
CA VAL A 78 -3.91 1.59 -5.49
C VAL A 78 -2.48 2.13 -5.47
N ALA A 79 -2.00 2.62 -4.33
CA ALA A 79 -0.65 3.16 -4.22
C ALA A 79 0.43 2.12 -4.52
N ILE A 80 0.32 0.91 -3.96
CA ILE A 80 1.24 -0.20 -4.24
C ILE A 80 1.29 -0.52 -5.74
N ARG A 81 0.13 -0.55 -6.41
CA ARG A 81 0.06 -0.82 -7.86
C ARG A 81 0.65 0.30 -8.70
N ALA A 82 0.37 1.55 -8.34
CA ALA A 82 0.91 2.71 -9.04
C ALA A 82 2.44 2.78 -8.96
N ALA A 83 3.04 2.29 -7.86
CA ALA A 83 4.48 2.11 -7.71
C ALA A 83 5.02 0.86 -8.44
N GLY A 84 4.20 0.13 -9.20
CA GLY A 84 4.62 -1.07 -9.92
C GLY A 84 4.65 -2.36 -9.09
N GLY A 85 4.07 -2.34 -7.89
CA GLY A 85 3.91 -3.50 -7.02
C GLY A 85 2.60 -4.27 -7.24
N ARG A 86 2.53 -5.46 -6.65
CA ARG A 86 1.30 -6.25 -6.43
C ARG A 86 1.05 -6.31 -4.94
N HIS A 87 -0.22 -6.42 -4.54
CA HIS A 87 -0.58 -6.77 -3.17
C HIS A 87 -1.47 -8.02 -3.13
N ASP A 88 -1.37 -8.77 -2.04
CA ASP A 88 -2.23 -9.89 -1.70
C ASP A 88 -2.87 -9.63 -0.33
N GLY A 89 -4.20 -9.50 -0.30
CA GLY A 89 -4.97 -9.37 0.95
C GLY A 89 -5.55 -7.98 1.26
N LEU A 90 -5.28 -6.95 0.44
CA LEU A 90 -5.93 -5.64 0.61
C LEU A 90 -7.30 -5.58 -0.07
N LEU A 91 -7.42 -6.04 -1.31
CA LEU A 91 -8.70 -6.07 -2.04
C LEU A 91 -8.90 -7.43 -2.71
N PRO A 92 -10.14 -7.95 -2.83
CA PRO A 92 -10.42 -9.12 -3.64
C PRO A 92 -10.12 -8.82 -5.12
N GLU A 93 -9.48 -9.77 -5.83
CA GLU A 93 -9.08 -9.60 -7.25
C GLU A 93 -10.26 -9.20 -8.17
N ARG A 94 -11.51 -9.51 -7.76
CA ARG A 94 -12.75 -9.23 -8.50
C ARG A 94 -13.15 -7.75 -8.53
N GLU A 95 -12.82 -6.95 -7.52
CA GLU A 95 -13.21 -5.52 -7.49
C GLU A 95 -12.32 -4.62 -8.35
N VAL A 96 -11.18 -5.15 -8.80
CA VAL A 96 -10.23 -4.45 -9.68
C VAL A 96 -10.71 -4.39 -11.14
N SER A 97 -11.74 -5.16 -11.48
CA SER A 97 -12.21 -5.30 -12.87
C SER A 97 -13.29 -4.28 -13.27
N GLY A 98 -13.75 -3.43 -12.34
CA GLY A 98 -14.89 -2.52 -12.54
C GLY A 98 -14.54 -1.08 -12.93
N GLY A 99 -13.28 -0.67 -12.81
CA GLY A 99 -12.80 0.62 -13.30
C GLY A 99 -11.94 0.39 -14.53
N GLY A 100 -12.33 0.94 -15.68
CA GLY A 100 -11.68 0.75 -16.97
C GLY A 100 -10.21 1.20 -17.01
N ALA A 101 -9.31 0.37 -16.48
CA ALA A 101 -7.93 0.35 -16.91
C ALA A 101 -7.87 -0.54 -18.15
N GLU A 102 -7.70 0.09 -19.31
CA GLU A 102 -7.51 -0.60 -20.57
C GLU A 102 -6.43 -1.69 -20.42
N LYS A 103 -6.77 -2.87 -20.92
CA LYS A 103 -5.91 -4.04 -21.01
C LYS A 103 -4.67 -3.69 -21.85
N GLY A 104 -3.60 -3.28 -21.19
CA GLY A 104 -2.28 -3.14 -21.78
C GLY A 104 -1.27 -2.73 -20.72
N LEU A 105 -0.19 -3.52 -20.58
CA LEU A 105 1.04 -3.20 -19.82
C LEU A 105 1.08 -3.46 -18.30
N TRP A 106 0.56 -4.58 -17.81
CA TRP A 106 0.98 -5.07 -16.49
C TRP A 106 1.48 -6.48 -16.65
N SER A 107 2.80 -6.63 -16.78
CA SER A 107 3.41 -7.96 -16.81
C SER A 107 3.40 -8.50 -15.37
N PRO A 108 2.61 -9.53 -15.05
CA PRO A 108 2.39 -10.02 -13.68
C PRO A 108 3.61 -10.72 -13.07
N PHE A 109 4.76 -10.69 -13.74
CA PHE A 109 5.94 -11.50 -13.44
C PHE A 109 7.11 -10.70 -12.81
N TRP A 110 7.02 -9.38 -12.64
CA TRP A 110 8.21 -8.55 -12.38
C TRP A 110 8.09 -7.45 -11.31
N GLY A 111 6.97 -7.33 -10.58
CA GLY A 111 6.79 -6.32 -9.51
C GLY A 111 7.06 -6.88 -8.11
N ALA A 112 7.31 -6.00 -7.13
CA ALA A 112 7.36 -6.39 -5.73
C ALA A 112 5.99 -6.92 -5.28
N THR A 113 5.96 -8.00 -4.49
CA THR A 113 4.70 -8.54 -3.97
C THR A 113 4.55 -8.24 -2.49
N TRP A 114 3.50 -7.51 -2.12
CA TRP A 114 3.17 -7.11 -0.75
C TRP A 114 2.07 -8.02 -0.19
N THR A 115 2.42 -8.91 0.73
CA THR A 115 1.43 -9.78 1.39
C THR A 115 1.01 -9.16 2.72
N VAL A 116 -0.29 -8.92 2.89
CA VAL A 116 -0.85 -8.37 4.14
C VAL A 116 -0.69 -9.39 5.26
N ARG A 117 -0.05 -8.98 6.36
CA ARG A 117 -0.05 -9.73 7.63
C ARG A 117 -1.10 -9.19 8.60
N ARG A 118 -1.12 -7.87 8.76
CA ARG A 118 -2.02 -7.14 9.64
C ARG A 118 -2.44 -5.85 8.95
N PHE A 119 -3.70 -5.47 9.13
CA PHE A 119 -4.22 -4.21 8.62
C PHE A 119 -5.35 -3.75 9.53
N GLU A 120 -5.01 -2.86 10.45
CA GLU A 120 -5.88 -2.43 11.54
C GLU A 120 -6.19 -0.94 11.44
N LEU A 121 -7.45 -0.60 11.69
CA LEU A 121 -7.91 0.79 11.78
C LEU A 121 -7.90 1.19 13.25
N THR A 122 -7.26 2.32 13.56
CA THR A 122 -7.28 2.94 14.89
C THR A 122 -7.82 4.35 14.74
N ASP A 123 -8.81 4.74 15.54
CA ASP A 123 -9.22 6.15 15.60
C ASP A 123 -8.08 6.95 16.21
N SER A 124 -7.62 8.03 15.55
CA SER A 124 -6.51 8.87 16.05
C SER A 124 -6.98 9.89 17.10
N SER A 125 -8.15 9.66 17.70
CA SER A 125 -8.75 10.53 18.71
C SER A 125 -8.18 10.22 20.10
N GLU A 126 -6.98 10.74 20.38
CA GLU A 126 -6.54 11.08 21.75
C GLU A 126 -6.59 12.60 21.97
#